data_AF-A0A936NFK0-F1
#
_entry.id   AF-A0A936NFK0-F1
#
_cell.length_a   1.000
_cell.length_b   1.000
_cell.length_c   1.000
_cell.angle_alpha   90.00
_cell.angle_beta   90.00
_cell.angle_gamma   90.00
#
_symmetry.space_group_name_H-M   'P 1'
#
loop_
_entity.id
_entity.type
_entity.pdbx_description
1 polymer ?
#
loop_
_entity_poly.entity_id
_entity_poly.type
_entity_poly.pdbx_seq_one_letter_code
_entity_poly.pdbx_strand_id
1 'polypeptide(L)' 'MTETTIDSTTESTLSELKALVDRGLGGINERRLMPAGEVADLLLDVRMLLQDLESESLVN' A
#
# COMPACT_ATOMS: atom_id res chain seq x y z
N MET A 1 -7.72 1.45 -28.07
CA MET A 1 -7.80 0.86 -26.72
C MET A 1 -6.37 0.72 -26.25
N THR A 2 -5.95 1.54 -25.28
CA THR A 2 -4.65 1.34 -24.62
C THR A 2 -4.84 0.15 -23.69
N GLU A 3 -4.29 -0.99 -24.08
CA GLU A 3 -4.17 -2.15 -23.22
C GLU A 3 -3.20 -1.78 -22.10
N THR A 4 -3.71 -1.34 -20.96
CA THR A 4 -2.92 -1.23 -19.74
C THR A 4 -2.78 -2.65 -19.22
N THR A 5 -1.74 -3.35 -19.65
CA THR A 5 -1.26 -4.55 -18.97
C THR A 5 -0.80 -4.11 -17.58
N ILE A 6 -1.69 -4.23 -16.59
CA ILE A 6 -1.30 -4.10 -15.19
C ILE A 6 -0.39 -5.30 -14.93
N ASP A 7 0.89 -5.03 -14.72
CA ASP A 7 1.88 -6.06 -14.46
C ASP A 7 1.50 -6.85 -13.20
N SER A 8 1.67 -8.16 -13.25
CA SER A 8 1.22 -9.08 -12.18
C SER A 8 1.86 -8.75 -10.83
N THR A 9 3.06 -8.17 -10.87
CA THR A 9 3.84 -7.71 -9.71
C THR A 9 3.20 -6.47 -9.08
N THR A 10 2.72 -5.53 -9.89
CA THR A 10 1.98 -4.34 -9.43
C THR A 10 0.68 -4.72 -8.72
N GLU A 11 -0.03 -5.75 -9.20
CA GLU A 11 -1.26 -6.24 -8.57
C GLU A 11 -1.00 -6.87 -7.19
N SER A 12 0.11 -7.61 -7.05
CA SER A 12 0.55 -8.19 -5.78
C SER A 12 0.89 -7.11 -4.74
N THR A 13 1.71 -6.12 -5.11
CA THR A 13 2.12 -5.02 -4.22
C THR A 13 0.93 -4.15 -3.82
N LEU A 14 -0.02 -3.92 -4.73
CA LEU A 14 -1.26 -3.20 -4.42
C LEU A 14 -2.15 -3.97 -3.42
N SER A 15 -2.19 -5.29 -3.51
CA SER A 15 -2.91 -6.14 -2.56
C SER A 15 -2.28 -6.10 -1.16
N GLU A 16 -0.95 -6.13 -1.10
CA GLU A 16 -0.18 -6.03 0.14
C GLU A 16 -0.37 -4.67 0.82
N LEU A 17 -0.36 -3.59 0.04
CA LEU A 17 -0.65 -2.25 0.51
C LEU A 17 -2.06 -2.14 1.13
N LYS A 18 -3.06 -2.72 0.47
CA LYS A 18 -4.44 -2.76 1.00
C LYS A 18 -4.52 -3.52 2.31
N ALA A 19 -3.88 -4.69 2.40
CA ALA A 19 -3.85 -5.49 3.61
C ALA A 19 -3.16 -4.76 4.78
N LEU A 20 -2.08 -4.03 4.51
CA LEU A 20 -1.38 -3.21 5.49
C LEU A 20 -2.27 -2.08 6.02
N VAL A 21 -2.95 -1.35 5.13
CA VAL A 21 -3.86 -0.26 5.50
C VAL A 21 -5.07 -0.79 6.27
N ASP A 22 -5.69 -1.88 5.85
CA ASP A 22 -6.84 -2.48 6.55
C ASP A 22 -6.47 -2.98 7.95
N ARG A 23 -5.26 -3.52 8.11
CA ARG A 23 -4.72 -3.92 9.42
C ARG A 23 -4.46 -2.71 10.31
N GLY A 24 -3.86 -1.67 9.75
CA GLY A 24 -3.38 -0.50 10.47
C GLY A 24 -4.37 0.64 10.64
N LEU A 25 -5.51 0.68 9.94
CA LEU A 25 -6.55 1.72 10.13
C LEU A 25 -7.89 1.13 10.59
N GLY A 26 -8.01 -0.20 10.58
CA GLY A 26 -9.31 -0.87 10.61
C GLY A 26 -9.97 -0.85 9.24
N GLY A 27 -11.02 -1.65 9.06
CA GLY A 27 -11.76 -1.64 7.80
C GLY A 27 -12.41 -0.28 7.55
N ILE A 28 -12.69 0.03 6.29
CA ILE A 28 -13.33 1.29 5.87
C ILE A 28 -14.61 1.61 6.66
N ASN A 29 -15.32 0.57 7.12
CA ASN A 29 -16.57 0.66 7.88
C ASN A 29 -16.39 0.75 9.41
N GLU A 30 -15.19 0.50 9.93
CA GLU A 30 -14.91 0.47 11.37
C GLU A 30 -13.58 1.17 11.67
N ARG A 31 -13.66 2.49 11.90
CA ARG A 31 -12.49 3.29 12.28
C ARG A 31 -12.07 2.91 13.69
N ARG A 32 -10.82 2.48 13.85
CA ARG A 32 -10.24 2.24 15.18
C ARG A 32 -9.45 3.48 15.63
N LEU A 33 -9.63 3.85 16.90
CA LEU A 33 -8.76 4.82 17.55
C LEU A 33 -7.38 4.19 17.70
N MET A 34 -6.36 4.84 17.12
CA MET A 34 -4.98 4.42 17.23
C MET A 34 -4.09 5.51 17.80
N PRO A 35 -3.03 5.13 18.54
CA PRO A 35 -1.99 6.06 18.95
C PRO A 35 -1.35 6.74 17.73
N ALA A 36 -1.01 8.02 17.86
CA ALA A 36 -0.38 8.77 16.78
C ALA A 36 0.96 8.16 16.31
N GLY A 37 1.70 7.49 17.21
CA GLY A 37 2.92 6.76 16.85
C GLY A 37 2.66 5.59 15.92
N GLU A 38 1.63 4.79 16.19
CA GLU A 38 1.26 3.63 15.36
C GLU A 38 0.78 4.07 13.96
N VAL A 39 0.08 5.20 13.88
CA VAL A 39 -0.28 5.80 12.59
C VAL A 39 0.96 6.29 11.83
N ALA A 40 1.95 6.86 12.51
CA ALA A 40 3.18 7.32 11.88
C ALA A 40 4.01 6.15 11.33
N ASP A 41 4.11 5.05 12.09
CA ASP A 41 4.79 3.83 11.66
C ASP A 41 4.08 3.21 10.45
N LEU A 42 2.75 3.11 10.46
CA LEU A 42 1.97 2.64 9.32
C LEU A 42 2.19 3.48 8.06
N LEU A 43 2.22 4.81 8.19
CA LEU A 43 2.47 5.69 7.06
C LEU A 43 3.90 5.53 6.52
N LEU A 44 4.86 5.21 7.38
CA LEU A 44 6.23 4.91 6.97
C LEU A 44 6.29 3.59 6.18
N ASP A 45 5.61 2.55 6.65
CA ASP A 45 5.53 1.25 5.96
C ASP A 45 4.85 1.37 4.59
N VAL A 46 3.74 2.11 4.52
CA VAL A 46 3.05 2.46 3.26
C VAL A 46 4.01 3.19 2.30
N ARG A 47 4.80 4.14 2.82
CA ARG A 47 5.76 4.88 2.00
C ARG A 47 6.86 3.98 1.45
N MET A 48 7.39 3.05 2.24
CA MET A 48 8.42 2.11 1.79
C MET A 48 7.90 1.22 0.67
N LEU A 49 6.72 0.62 0.83
CA LEU A 49 6.07 -0.21 -0.20
C LEU A 49 5.82 0.57 -1.50
N LEU A 50 5.41 1.84 -1.40
CA LEU A 50 5.20 2.69 -2.58
C LEU A 50 6.51 3.06 -3.28
N GLN A 51 7.59 3.27 -2.53
CA GLN A 51 8.93 3.53 -3.09
C GLN A 51 9.50 2.30 -3.80
N ASP A 52 9.24 1.11 -3.27
CA ASP A 52 9.63 -0.14 -3.92
C ASP A 52 8.89 -0.31 -5.24
N LEU A 53 7.58 -0.04 -5.28
CA LEU A 53 6.78 -0.07 -6.51
C LEU A 53 7.26 0.96 -7.55
N GLU A 54 7.57 2.19 -7.13
CA GLU A 54 8.11 3.22 -8.03
C GLU A 54 9.47 2.80 -8.59
N SER A 55 10.34 2.24 -7.74
CA SER A 55 11.66 1.75 -8.15
C SER A 55 11.56 0.59 -9.15
N GLU A 56 10.60 -0.32 -8.96
CA GLU A 56 10.36 -1.44 -9.87
C GLU A 56 9.78 -0.97 -11.22
N SER A 57 8.90 0.04 -11.18
CA SER A 57 8.34 0.68 -12.38
C SER A 57 9.37 1.44 -13.22
N LEU A 58 10.49 1.88 -12.63
CA LEU A 58 11.58 2.58 -13.32
C LEU A 58 12.62 1.61 -13.92
N VAL A 59 12.52 0.31 -13.65
CA VAL A 59 13.46 -0.72 -14.12
C VAL A 59 12.93 -1.47 -15.36
N ASN A 60 11.70 -1.18 -15.80
CA ASN A 60 11.09 -1.67 -17.05
C ASN A 60 11.07 -0.61 -18.15
#